data_AF-A0A7Y3F9N8-F1
#
_entry.id   AF-A0A7Y3F9N8-F1
#
_cell.length_a   1.000
_cell.length_b   1.000
_cell.length_c   1.000
_cell.angle_alpha   90.00
_cell.angle_beta   90.00
_cell.angle_gamma   90.00
#
_symmetry.space_group_name_H-M   'P 1'
#
loop_
_entity.id
_entity.type
_entity.pdbx_description
1 polymer ?
#
loop_
_entity_poly.entity_id
_entity_poly.type
_entity_poly.pdbx_seq_one_letter_code
_entity_poly.pdbx_strand_id
1 'polypeptide(L)' 'NEIDDLENEKDYYQREIKKDKKEIKKLSDSDGLEKFAREKYYMKKENEEIYIIEYEDSIVKQTEDE' A
#
# COMPACT_ATOMS: atom_id res chain seq x y z
N ASN A 1 -16.85 35.83 -3.45
CA ASN A 1 -17.40 34.54 -3.85
C ASN A 1 -16.49 33.81 -4.84
N GLU A 2 -16.09 34.38 -5.98
CA GLU A 2 -15.14 33.68 -6.88
C GLU A 2 -13.70 33.57 -6.32
N ILE A 3 -13.24 34.61 -5.61
CA ILE A 3 -11.93 34.60 -4.95
C ILE A 3 -11.88 33.56 -3.83
N ASP A 4 -12.96 33.42 -3.05
CA ASP A 4 -13.03 32.47 -1.93
C ASP A 4 -13.01 31.02 -2.45
N ASP A 5 -13.67 30.76 -3.58
CA ASP A 5 -13.66 29.44 -4.23
C ASP A 5 -12.26 29.08 -4.74
N LEU A 6 -11.55 30.03 -5.35
CA LEU A 6 -10.16 29.85 -5.79
C LEU A 6 -9.18 29.61 -4.63
N GLU A 7 -9.38 30.28 -3.49
CA GLU A 7 -8.59 30.05 -2.29
C GLU A 7 -8.83 28.66 -1.69
N ASN A 8 -10.09 28.22 -1.63
CA ASN A 8 -10.44 26.87 -1.16
C ASN A 8 -9.85 25.78 -2.06
N GLU A 9 -9.89 25.96 -3.38
CA GLU A 9 -9.32 25.01 -4.34
C GLU A 9 -7.78 24.95 -4.21
N LYS A 10 -7.14 26.11 -4.05
CA LYS A 10 -5.70 26.18 -3.78
C LYS A 10 -5.31 25.42 -2.50
N ASP A 11 -6.04 25.64 -1.41
CA ASP A 11 -5.78 24.98 -0.13
C ASP A 11 -6.05 23.47 -0.18
N TYR A 12 -7.05 23.05 -0.95
CA TYR A 12 -7.30 21.65 -1.24
C TYR A 12 -6.09 21.00 -1.92
N TYR A 13 -5.64 21.53 -3.07
CA TYR A 13 -4.52 20.95 -3.79
C TYR A 13 -3.21 21.00 -3.00
N GLN A 14 -2.98 22.06 -2.22
CA GLN A 14 -1.80 22.11 -1.35
C GLN A 14 -1.80 21.00 -0.29
N ARG A 15 -2.96 20.62 0.25
CA ARG A 15 -3.09 19.50 1.19
C ARG A 15 -2.86 18.17 0.50
N GLU A 16 -3.45 17.94 -0.66
CA GLU A 16 -3.24 16.70 -1.43
C GLU A 16 -1.78 16.53 -1.84
N ILE A 17 -1.13 17.59 -2.36
CA ILE A 17 0.30 17.56 -2.70
C ILE A 17 1.16 17.20 -1.48
N LYS A 18 0.83 17.71 -0.29
CA LYS A 18 1.57 17.36 0.95
C LYS A 18 1.36 15.90 1.33
N LYS A 19 0.14 15.38 1.19
CA LYS A 19 -0.20 13.99 1.46
C LYS A 19 0.54 13.06 0.50
N ASP A 20 0.46 13.33 -0.80
CA ASP A 20 1.12 12.55 -1.84
C ASP A 20 2.64 12.54 -1.66
N LYS A 21 3.25 13.70 -1.36
CA LYS A 21 4.69 13.76 -1.06
C LYS A 21 5.08 12.90 0.12
N LYS A 22 4.24 12.82 1.15
CA LYS A 22 4.49 11.96 2.32
C LYS A 22 4.41 10.48 1.95
N GLU A 23 3.46 10.10 1.10
CA GLU A 23 3.31 8.73 0.61
C GLU A 23 4.46 8.33 -0.31
N ILE A 24 4.82 9.18 -1.27
CA ILE A 24 5.99 8.97 -2.14
C ILE A 24 7.26 8.81 -1.31
N LYS A 25 7.46 9.64 -0.28
CA LYS A 25 8.65 9.53 0.59
C LYS A 25 8.70 8.20 1.32
N LYS A 26 7.57 7.68 1.79
CA LYS A 26 7.47 6.34 2.41
C LYS A 26 7.74 5.21 1.41
N LEU A 27 7.41 5.39 0.13
CA LEU A 27 7.71 4.39 -0.91
C LEU A 27 9.14 4.51 -1.45
N SER A 28 9.78 5.65 -1.23
CA SER A 28 11.15 5.94 -1.69
C SER A 28 12.22 5.45 -0.71
N ASP A 29 11.84 5.15 0.53
CA ASP A 29 12.73 4.45 1.45
C ASP A 29 12.80 2.95 1.09
N SER A 30 13.93 2.32 1.41
CA SER A 30 14.19 0.92 1.06
C SER A 30 13.14 -0.02 1.61
N ASP A 31 12.63 0.28 2.81
CA ASP A 31 11.74 -0.59 3.56
C ASP A 31 10.33 -0.56 2.99
N GLY A 32 9.85 0.62 2.61
CA GLY A 32 8.56 0.81 1.97
C GLY A 32 8.54 0.31 0.53
N LEU A 33 9.65 0.46 -0.20
CA LEU A 33 9.79 -0.14 -1.54
C LEU A 33 9.79 -1.67 -1.47
N GLU A 34 10.56 -2.25 -0.52
CA GLU A 34 10.59 -3.69 -0.30
C GLU A 34 9.21 -4.22 0.12
N LYS A 35 8.52 -3.53 1.02
CA LYS A 35 7.15 -3.90 1.43
C LYS A 35 6.19 -3.89 0.26
N PHE A 36 6.20 -2.83 -0.56
CA PHE A 36 5.34 -2.74 -1.75
C PHE A 36 5.64 -3.84 -2.77
N ALA A 37 6.92 -4.12 -3.01
CA ALA A 37 7.35 -5.19 -3.91
C ALA A 37 6.87 -6.58 -3.45
N ARG A 38 6.92 -6.84 -2.14
CA ARG A 38 6.43 -8.10 -1.55
C ARG A 38 4.91 -8.22 -1.61
N GLU A 39 4.18 -7.16 -1.24
CA GLU A 39 2.71 -7.20 -1.17
C GLU A 39 2.03 -7.20 -2.55
N LYS A 40 2.59 -6.49 -3.54
CA LYS A 40 1.97 -6.36 -4.87
C LYS A 40 2.51 -7.34 -5.90
N TYR A 41 3.78 -7.69 -5.81
CA TYR A 41 4.48 -8.45 -6.83
C TYR A 41 5.07 -9.77 -6.31
N TYR A 42 4.85 -10.09 -5.03
CA TYR A 42 5.36 -11.32 -4.39
C TYR A 42 6.86 -11.52 -4.60
N MET A 43 7.61 -10.40 -4.67
CA MET A 43 9.05 -10.43 -4.87
C MET A 43 9.76 -11.00 -3.65
N LYS A 44 10.84 -11.75 -3.89
CA LYS A 44 11.74 -12.29 -2.88
C LYS A 44 13.19 -11.98 -3.21
N LYS A 45 14.06 -11.96 -2.21
CA LYS A 45 15.52 -11.86 -2.42
C LYS A 45 16.07 -13.21 -2.91
N GLU A 46 17.19 -13.17 -3.61
CA GLU A 46 17.77 -14.35 -4.29
C GLU A 46 18.12 -15.50 -3.32
N ASN A 47 18.44 -15.19 -2.06
CA ASN A 47 18.75 -16.16 -1.01
C ASN A 47 17.70 -16.16 0.11
N GLU A 48 16.43 -15.90 -0.24
CA GLU A 48 15.31 -15.89 0.69
C GLU A 48 14.36 -17.06 0.47
N GLU A 49 14.03 -17.74 1.57
CA GLU A 49 13.00 -18.78 1.64
C GLU A 49 11.78 -18.23 2.38
N ILE A 50 10.60 -18.36 1.76
CA ILE A 50 9.33 -17.86 2.30
C ILE A 50 8.50 -19.06 2.74
N TYR A 51 8.09 -19.06 4.00
CA TYR A 51 7.19 -20.08 4.56
C TYR A 51 5.83 -19.45 4.83
N ILE A 52 4.77 -20.09 4.33
CA ILE A 52 3.40 -19.77 4.70
C ILE A 52 2.99 -20.80 5.77
N ILE A 53 2.72 -20.34 6.99
CA ILE A 53 2.25 -21.19 8.08
C ILE A 53 0.75 -21.01 8.19
N GLU A 54 0.01 -22.06 7.83
CA GLU A 54 -1.44 -22.12 7.96
C GLU A 54 -1.79 -22.98 9.17
N TYR A 55 -2.72 -22.51 9.99
CA TYR A 55 -3.31 -23.28 11.07
C TYR A 55 -4.62 -23.88 10.55
N GLU A 56 -4.97 -25.10 10.96
CA GLU A 56 -6.21 -25.77 10.55
C GLU A 56 -7.46 -24.89 10.78
N ASP A 57 -7.46 -24.12 11.87
CA ASP A 57 -8.55 -23.19 12.21
C ASP A 57 -8.68 -21.98 11.27
N SER A 58 -7.63 -21.65 10.52
CA SER A 58 -7.57 -20.52 9.59
C SER A 58 -7.95 -20.91 8.15
N ILE A 59 -8.11 -22.20 7.88
CA ILE A 59 -8.50 -22.70 6.55
C ILE A 59 -10.01 -22.53 6.41
N VAL A 60 -10.44 -21.68 5.48
CA VAL A 60 -11.83 -21.70 5.01
C VAL A 60 -12.03 -23.06 4.36
N LYS A 61 -12.76 -23.96 5.02
CA LYS A 61 -13.16 -25.25 4.45
C LYS A 61 -13.82 -24.98 3.11
N GLN A 62 -13.11 -25.24 2.02
CA GLN A 62 -13.74 -25.31 0.72
C GLN A 62 -14.75 -26.45 0.84
N THR A 63 -16.03 -26.12 0.84
CA THR A 63 -17.06 -27.13 0.63
C THR A 63 -16.77 -27.73 -0.73
N GLU A 64 -16.20 -28.93 -0.73
CA GLU A 64 -16.21 -29.79 -1.89
C GLU A 64 -17.69 -30.05 -2.19
N ASP A 65 -18.26 -29.24 -3.09
CA ASP A 65 -19.52 -29.56 -3.75
C ASP A 65 -19.23 -30.77 -4.65
N GLU A 66 -19.43 -31.97 -4.08
CA GLU A 66 -19.75 -33.19 -4.84
C GLU A 66 -21.13 -33.06 -5.53
#